data_AF-A0A4S0JG20-F1
#
_entry.id   AF-A0A4S0JG20-F1
#
_cell.length_a   1.000
_cell.length_b   1.000
_cell.length_c   1.000
_cell.angle_alpha   90.00
_cell.angle_beta   90.00
_cell.angle_gamma   90.00
#
_symmetry.space_group_name_H-M   'P 1'
#
loop_
_entity.id
_entity.type
_entity.pdbx_description
1 polymer ?
#
loop_
_entity_poly.entity_id
_entity_poly.type
_entity_poly.pdbx_seq_one_letter_code
_entity_poly.pdbx_strand_id
1 'polypeptide(L)'
;RLTGALYDGGNFIAPTVFGAVSDTMTIAREEIFGPVISAMPFDTLDEAVARANATPYGLAAGIFTTNLGTAHKLARRVKAGSVWVNIYHAIYPAVPFGG
;
A
#
# COMPACT_ATOMS: atom_id res chain seq x y z
N ARG A 1 20.75 -9.25 -3.44
CA ARG A 1 21.61 -8.07 -3.19
C ARG A 1 22.22 -7.65 -4.52
N LEU A 2 22.33 -6.35 -4.76
CA LEU A 2 23.07 -5.83 -5.91
C LEU A 2 24.57 -6.00 -5.66
N THR A 3 25.35 -6.26 -6.71
CA THR A 3 26.79 -6.54 -6.65
C THR A 3 27.56 -5.67 -7.64
N GLY A 4 28.84 -5.41 -7.35
CA GLY A 4 29.75 -4.61 -8.18
C GLY A 4 30.24 -3.36 -7.43
N ALA A 5 31.29 -2.72 -7.96
CA ALA A 5 32.06 -1.68 -7.26
C ALA A 5 31.23 -0.53 -6.65
N LEU A 6 30.05 -0.21 -7.22
CA LEU A 6 29.14 0.82 -6.70
C LEU A 6 28.28 0.36 -5.51
N TYR A 7 28.16 -0.95 -5.30
CA TYR A 7 27.27 -1.57 -4.31
C TYR A 7 28.04 -2.38 -3.25
N ASP A 8 29.29 -2.72 -3.53
CA ASP A 8 30.15 -3.48 -2.62
C ASP A 8 30.33 -2.72 -1.29
N GLY A 9 30.15 -3.42 -0.16
CA GLY A 9 30.21 -2.84 1.18
C GLY A 9 28.92 -2.20 1.70
N GLY A 10 27.84 -2.15 0.90
CA GLY A 10 26.52 -1.66 1.33
C GLY A 10 25.42 -2.74 1.41
N ASN A 11 24.21 -2.34 1.80
CA ASN A 11 23.04 -3.21 1.90
C ASN A 11 22.01 -2.90 0.79
N PHE A 12 22.44 -3.00 -0.48
CA PHE A 12 21.60 -2.63 -1.62
C PHE A 12 20.75 -3.79 -2.14
N ILE A 13 19.47 -3.50 -2.37
CA ILE A 13 18.47 -4.41 -2.93
C ILE A 13 17.76 -3.67 -4.08
N ALA A 14 17.46 -4.38 -5.16
CA ALA A 14 16.70 -3.81 -6.27
C ALA A 14 15.23 -3.57 -5.88
N PRO A 15 14.60 -2.49 -6.35
CA PRO A 15 13.14 -2.36 -6.31
C PRO A 15 12.49 -3.58 -6.96
N THR A 16 11.48 -4.15 -6.31
CA THR A 16 10.85 -5.40 -6.76
C THR A 16 9.34 -5.21 -6.86
N VAL A 17 8.77 -5.63 -7.99
CA VAL A 17 7.32 -5.65 -8.22
C VAL A 17 6.90 -7.09 -8.41
N PHE A 18 6.02 -7.59 -7.55
CA PHE A 18 5.35 -8.87 -7.75
C PHE A 18 3.99 -8.64 -8.39
N GLY A 19 3.78 -9.24 -9.58
CA GLY A 19 2.46 -9.40 -10.17
C GLY A 19 1.85 -10.76 -9.80
N ALA A 20 0.58 -10.95 -10.17
CA ALA A 20 -0.16 -12.22 -9.96
C ALA A 20 -0.14 -12.71 -8.49
N VAL A 21 -0.14 -11.77 -7.54
CA VAL A 21 -0.17 -12.07 -6.10
C VAL A 21 -1.60 -12.40 -5.68
N SER A 22 -1.78 -13.47 -4.90
CA SER A 22 -3.07 -13.79 -4.25
C SER A 22 -3.08 -13.34 -2.80
N ASP A 23 -4.28 -13.11 -2.25
CA ASP A 23 -4.47 -12.59 -0.88
C ASP A 23 -3.94 -13.55 0.22
N THR A 24 -3.68 -14.82 -0.11
CA THR A 24 -3.17 -15.83 0.82
C THR A 24 -1.65 -15.91 0.88
N MET A 25 -0.94 -15.28 -0.08
CA MET A 25 0.52 -15.30 -0.10
C MET A 25 1.09 -14.46 1.05
N THR A 26 2.21 -14.91 1.64
CA THR A 26 2.92 -14.18 2.70
C THR A 26 3.27 -12.75 2.29
N ILE A 27 3.72 -12.55 1.04
CA ILE A 27 4.05 -11.23 0.47
C ILE A 27 2.86 -10.27 0.32
N ALA A 28 1.63 -10.75 0.51
CA ALA A 28 0.42 -9.92 0.57
C ALA A 28 -0.04 -9.61 2.00
N ARG A 29 0.47 -10.34 3.01
CA ARG A 29 -0.06 -10.36 4.37
C ARG A 29 0.91 -9.83 5.42
N GLU A 30 2.20 -10.01 5.21
CA GLU A 30 3.24 -9.66 6.17
C GLU A 30 4.06 -8.46 5.67
N GLU A 31 4.46 -7.61 6.62
CA GLU A 31 5.23 -6.42 6.33
C GLU A 31 6.69 -6.78 5.97
N ILE A 32 7.10 -6.48 4.74
CA ILE A 32 8.46 -6.78 4.23
C ILE A 32 9.47 -5.70 4.68
N PHE A 33 9.03 -4.45 4.84
CA PHE A 33 9.89 -3.30 5.18
C PHE A 33 11.06 -3.05 4.20
N GLY A 34 10.86 -3.39 2.93
CA GLY A 34 11.82 -3.20 1.84
C GLY A 34 11.19 -2.57 0.59
N PRO A 35 11.95 -2.32 -0.48
CA PRO A 35 11.47 -1.69 -1.70
C PRO A 35 10.68 -2.69 -2.58
N VAL A 36 9.62 -3.26 -2.02
CA VAL A 36 8.80 -4.32 -2.62
C VAL A 36 7.34 -3.90 -2.67
N ILE A 37 6.67 -4.08 -3.81
CA ILE A 37 5.23 -3.90 -3.95
C ILE A 37 4.57 -5.15 -4.54
N SER A 38 3.43 -5.53 -3.97
CA SER A 38 2.55 -6.59 -4.47
C SER A 38 1.40 -5.95 -5.25
N ALA A 39 1.38 -6.14 -6.56
CA ALA A 39 0.34 -5.62 -7.46
C ALA A 39 -0.74 -6.68 -7.67
N MET A 40 -1.98 -6.31 -7.31
CA MET A 40 -3.12 -7.21 -7.32
C MET A 40 -4.29 -6.55 -8.08
N PRO A 41 -4.79 -7.14 -9.18
CA PRO A 41 -5.96 -6.62 -9.88
C PRO A 41 -7.22 -6.85 -9.03
N PHE A 42 -8.23 -6.00 -9.24
CA PHE A 42 -9.57 -6.14 -8.67
C PHE A 42 -10.60 -5.69 -9.71
N ASP A 43 -11.83 -6.21 -9.63
CA ASP A 43 -12.88 -5.91 -10.60
C ASP A 43 -13.93 -4.93 -10.05
N THR A 44 -14.13 -4.92 -8.72
CA THR A 44 -15.14 -4.07 -8.09
C THR A 44 -14.59 -3.29 -6.89
N LEU A 45 -15.20 -2.15 -6.61
CA LEU A 45 -14.86 -1.35 -5.44
C LEU A 45 -15.16 -2.08 -4.13
N ASP A 46 -16.19 -2.93 -4.09
CA ASP A 46 -16.54 -3.70 -2.90
C ASP A 46 -15.50 -4.77 -2.60
N GLU A 47 -15.04 -5.48 -3.64
CA GLU A 47 -13.91 -6.41 -3.56
C GLU A 47 -12.64 -5.70 -3.08
N ALA A 48 -12.28 -4.57 -3.68
CA ALA A 48 -11.09 -3.81 -3.29
C ALA A 48 -11.13 -3.39 -1.81
N VAL A 49 -12.29 -2.92 -1.32
CA VAL A 49 -12.47 -2.56 0.10
C VAL A 49 -12.37 -3.79 1.00
N ALA A 50 -13.00 -4.91 0.63
CA ALA A 50 -12.95 -6.13 1.41
C ALA A 50 -11.50 -6.62 1.56
N ARG A 51 -10.74 -6.61 0.46
CA ARG A 51 -9.34 -7.02 0.41
C ARG A 51 -8.43 -6.06 1.16
N ALA A 52 -8.59 -4.75 0.98
CA ALA A 52 -7.83 -3.73 1.71
C ALA A 52 -8.02 -3.84 3.24
N ASN A 53 -9.19 -4.28 3.69
CA ASN A 53 -9.50 -4.46 5.11
C ASN A 53 -9.17 -5.87 5.63
N ALA A 54 -8.74 -6.81 4.79
CA ALA A 54 -8.43 -8.20 5.16
C ALA A 54 -7.01 -8.35 5.74
N THR A 55 -6.68 -7.47 6.68
CA THR A 55 -5.36 -7.37 7.31
C THR A 55 -5.51 -7.04 8.80
N PRO A 56 -4.61 -7.52 9.68
CA PRO A 56 -4.62 -7.11 11.09
C PRO A 56 -4.07 -5.69 11.30
N TYR A 57 -3.50 -5.06 10.26
CA TYR A 57 -2.91 -3.73 10.29
C TYR A 57 -3.90 -2.64 9.84
N GLY A 58 -3.60 -1.36 10.12
CA GLY A 58 -4.51 -0.25 9.83
C GLY A 58 -3.86 1.14 9.76
N LEU A 59 -2.57 1.24 9.43
CA LEU A 59 -1.85 2.52 9.50
C LEU A 59 -2.32 3.55 8.46
N ALA A 60 -2.18 3.23 7.18
CA ALA A 60 -2.48 4.17 6.09
C ALA A 60 -3.00 3.47 4.83
N ALA A 61 -3.75 4.21 4.01
CA ALA A 61 -4.20 3.79 2.69
C ALA A 61 -4.12 4.93 1.67
N GLY A 62 -3.87 4.58 0.40
CA GLY A 62 -3.91 5.51 -0.73
C GLY A 62 -4.98 5.13 -1.74
N ILE A 63 -5.74 6.11 -2.21
CA ILE A 63 -6.78 5.94 -3.22
C ILE A 63 -6.44 6.84 -4.40
N PHE A 64 -6.32 6.26 -5.59
CA PHE A 64 -6.08 6.99 -6.83
C PHE A 64 -7.30 6.89 -7.73
N THR A 65 -8.02 8.00 -7.91
CA THR A 65 -9.23 8.07 -8.72
C THR A 65 -9.55 9.52 -9.10
N THR A 66 -10.12 9.73 -10.28
CA THR A 66 -10.65 11.04 -10.71
C THR A 66 -12.12 11.24 -10.32
N ASN A 67 -12.80 10.19 -9.84
CA ASN A 67 -14.20 10.28 -9.44
C ASN A 67 -14.32 10.68 -7.96
N LEU A 68 -14.85 11.88 -7.72
CA LEU A 68 -15.04 12.44 -6.37
C LEU A 68 -15.92 11.56 -5.46
N GLY A 69 -16.98 10.98 -6.02
CA GLY A 69 -17.88 10.09 -5.28
C GLY A 69 -17.15 8.82 -4.85
N THR A 70 -16.37 8.22 -5.74
CA THR A 70 -15.52 7.06 -5.44
C THR A 70 -14.49 7.39 -4.37
N ALA A 71 -13.79 8.51 -4.48
CA ALA A 71 -12.79 8.94 -3.51
C ALA A 71 -13.37 8.98 -2.08
N HIS A 72 -14.46 9.71 -1.87
CA HIS A 72 -15.07 9.83 -0.55
C HIS A 72 -15.76 8.55 -0.06
N LYS A 73 -16.34 7.74 -0.97
CA LYS A 73 -16.95 6.44 -0.60
C LYS A 73 -15.89 5.46 -0.12
N LEU A 74 -14.77 5.33 -0.85
CA LEU A 74 -13.68 4.44 -0.48
C LEU A 74 -12.97 4.91 0.79
N ALA A 75 -12.70 6.21 0.91
CA ALA A 75 -11.99 6.76 2.08
C ALA A 75 -12.74 6.53 3.39
N ARG A 76 -14.07 6.45 3.38
CA ARG A 76 -14.87 6.10 4.57
C ARG A 76 -14.94 4.60 4.86
N ARG A 77 -14.63 3.74 3.88
CA ARG A 77 -14.83 2.29 3.97
C ARG A 77 -13.54 1.52 4.25
N VAL A 78 -12.40 2.07 3.85
CA VAL A 78 -11.09 1.49 4.16
C VAL A 78 -10.76 1.79 5.62
N LYS A 79 -10.39 0.75 6.37
CA LYS A 79 -10.04 0.80 7.79
C LYS A 79 -8.56 1.15 7.94
N ALA A 80 -8.24 2.42 7.76
CA ALA A 80 -6.92 2.97 8.03
C ALA A 80 -7.05 4.30 8.77
N GLY A 81 -6.14 4.62 9.68
CA GLY A 81 -6.20 5.88 10.40
C GLY A 81 -5.79 7.10 9.57
N SER A 82 -4.99 6.91 8.52
CA SER A 82 -4.72 7.93 7.49
C SER A 82 -5.11 7.45 6.09
N VAL A 83 -5.96 8.21 5.39
CA VAL A 83 -6.33 7.92 4.00
C VAL A 83 -6.00 9.12 3.11
N TRP A 84 -5.18 8.88 2.09
CA TRP A 84 -4.81 9.89 1.10
C TRP A 84 -5.49 9.64 -0.25
N VAL A 85 -5.95 10.71 -0.89
CA VAL A 85 -6.58 10.65 -2.22
C VAL A 85 -5.70 11.39 -3.22
N ASN A 86 -5.28 10.69 -4.28
CA ASN A 86 -4.42 11.21 -5.37
C ASN A 86 -3.06 11.76 -4.92
N ILE A 87 -2.61 11.36 -3.73
CA ILE A 87 -1.30 11.63 -3.15
C ILE A 87 -0.96 10.47 -2.20
N TYR A 88 0.30 10.33 -1.83
CA TYR A 88 0.72 9.35 -0.84
C TYR A 88 1.72 9.99 0.12
N HIS A 89 1.67 9.59 1.39
CA HIS A 89 2.58 10.08 2.44
C HIS A 89 2.50 11.60 2.69
N ALA A 90 1.31 12.18 2.54
CA ALA A 90 1.05 13.59 2.82
C ALA A 90 0.79 13.80 4.32
N ILE A 91 1.86 13.98 5.08
CA ILE A 91 1.82 14.14 6.55
C ILE A 91 1.86 15.63 6.90
N TYR A 92 0.96 16.06 7.79
CA TYR A 92 0.88 17.44 8.27
C TYR A 92 0.85 17.47 9.80
N PRO A 93 1.63 18.34 10.46
CA PRO A 93 1.68 18.39 11.94
C PRO A 93 0.33 18.65 12.63
N ALA A 94 -0.60 19.30 11.93
CA ALA A 94 -1.92 19.65 12.45
C ALA A 94 -2.99 18.55 12.22
N VAL A 95 -2.64 17.47 11.53
CA VAL A 95 -3.56 16.37 11.21
C VAL A 95 -3.16 15.14 12.05
N PRO A 96 -4.10 14.49 12.77
CA PRO A 96 -3.80 13.27 13.51
C PRO A 96 -3.23 12.18 12.60
N PHE A 97 -2.22 11.47 13.08
CA PHE A 97 -1.58 10.36 12.38
C PHE A 97 -1.44 9.16 13.33
N GLY A 98 -1.92 8.01 12.89
CA GLY A 98 -1.97 6.76 13.65
C GLY A 98 -2.88 5.75 12.93
N GLY A 99 -2.98 4.54 13.46
CA GLY A 99 -3.83 3.45 12.96
C GLY A 99 -4.06 2.38 14.00
#